data_AF-G3MQU3-F1
#
_entry.id   AF-G3MQU3-F1
#
_cell.length_a   1.000
_cell.length_b   1.000
_cell.length_c   1.000
_cell.angle_alpha   90.00
_cell.angle_beta   90.00
_cell.angle_gamma   90.00
#
_symmetry.space_group_name_H-M   'P 1'
#
loop_
_entity.id
_entity.type
_entity.pdbx_description
1 polymer ?
#
loop_
_entity_poly.entity_id
_entity_poly.type
_entity_poly.pdbx_seq_one_letter_code
_entity_poly.pdbx_strand_id
1 'polypeptide(L)'
;MALARATTTTSLRSGNCHLLLPTIRSPPSLSFCPSPSPSSSSRRSRTLTLTVRSTSSSSPSSSSSSSFGARLEDSVKKTVAENPVVIYSKTWCSYSMEVKSLFKRIGVEPLVIELDQLGAQGPQLQKVLERLTGQFTVPNVFIGGKHIGGCTDTVKLYRKGELSTLLSELNIDTKSLQQP
;
A
#
# COMPACT_ATOMS: atom_id res chain seq x y z
N MET A 1 -63.00 -0.17 9.04
CA MET A 1 -63.21 1.26 8.74
C MET A 1 -62.56 2.10 9.83
N ALA A 2 -61.56 2.90 9.43
CA ALA A 2 -60.95 4.07 10.08
C ALA A 2 -60.65 4.08 11.59
N LEU A 3 -59.37 3.99 11.95
CA LEU A 3 -58.80 4.60 13.16
C LEU A 3 -57.70 5.58 12.73
N ALA A 4 -57.95 6.86 12.94
CA ALA A 4 -57.05 7.97 12.65
C ALA A 4 -55.89 8.02 13.67
N ARG A 5 -54.65 8.17 13.20
CA ARG A 5 -53.50 8.51 14.05
C ARG A 5 -52.89 9.83 13.58
N ALA A 6 -52.61 10.66 14.58
CA ALA A 6 -52.35 12.09 14.52
C ALA A 6 -51.05 12.47 13.78
N THR A 7 -51.11 13.59 13.08
CA THR A 7 -50.00 14.31 12.48
C THR A 7 -49.43 15.31 13.50
N THR A 8 -48.20 15.07 13.97
CA THR A 8 -47.47 16.04 14.79
C THR A 8 -46.57 16.88 13.89
N THR A 9 -47.03 18.10 13.60
CA THR A 9 -46.24 19.24 13.12
C THR A 9 -45.47 19.84 14.30
N THR A 10 -44.24 20.35 14.06
CA THR A 10 -43.45 21.36 14.82
C THR A 10 -41.97 20.96 14.73
N SER A 11 -40.97 21.79 14.47
CA SER A 11 -40.82 23.17 14.00
C SER A 11 -39.34 23.31 13.65
N LEU A 12 -39.03 23.93 12.52
CA LEU A 12 -37.67 24.34 12.17
C LEU A 12 -37.14 25.33 13.21
N ARG A 13 -35.92 25.12 13.73
CA ARG A 13 -35.15 26.18 14.38
C ARG A 13 -33.79 26.31 13.72
N SER A 14 -33.70 27.40 12.98
CA SER A 14 -32.48 27.99 12.44
C SER A 14 -31.48 28.24 13.58
N GLY A 15 -30.30 27.65 13.44
CA GLY A 15 -29.15 27.82 14.33
C GLY A 15 -27.94 28.17 13.49
N ASN A 16 -27.81 29.47 13.22
CA ASN A 16 -26.76 30.10 12.45
C ASN A 16 -25.45 30.08 13.27
N CYS A 17 -24.54 29.13 12.99
CA CYS A 17 -23.23 29.10 13.62
C CYS A 17 -22.19 29.76 12.71
N HIS A 18 -21.86 30.97 13.14
CA HIS A 18 -20.93 31.94 12.63
C HIS A 18 -19.55 31.36 12.28
N LEU A 19 -19.12 31.65 11.04
CA LEU A 19 -17.79 31.46 10.49
C LEU A 19 -16.73 32.18 11.32
N LEU A 20 -15.69 31.45 11.73
CA LEU A 20 -14.38 32.01 12.08
C LEU A 20 -13.30 31.05 11.59
N LEU A 21 -12.84 31.23 10.34
CA LEU A 21 -11.56 30.71 9.89
C LEU A 21 -10.54 31.84 9.96
N PRO A 22 -9.42 31.69 10.71
CA PRO A 22 -8.30 32.59 10.60
C PRO A 22 -7.49 32.30 9.32
N THR A 23 -7.13 33.40 8.68
CA THR A 23 -6.31 33.58 7.49
C THR A 23 -4.82 33.24 7.76
N ILE A 24 -4.04 33.13 6.66
CA ILE A 24 -2.56 33.24 6.54
C ILE A 24 -1.80 31.94 6.93
N ARG A 25 -0.99 31.30 6.07
CA ARG A 25 0.21 31.86 5.42
C ARG A 25 0.71 30.98 4.27
N SER A 26 0.98 31.62 3.14
CA SER A 26 1.69 31.08 1.97
C SER A 26 3.11 30.63 2.34
N PRO A 27 3.61 29.48 1.83
CA PRO A 27 5.05 29.25 1.75
C PRO A 27 5.65 29.95 0.51
N PRO A 28 6.86 30.51 0.63
CA PRO A 28 7.53 31.15 -0.49
C PRO A 28 8.10 30.13 -1.48
N SER A 29 8.03 30.53 -2.75
CA SER A 29 8.80 30.03 -3.88
C SER A 29 10.30 30.12 -3.61
N LEU A 30 11.01 29.00 -3.75
CA LEU A 30 12.47 28.98 -3.93
C LEU A 30 12.83 27.97 -5.03
N SER A 31 13.14 28.53 -6.21
CA SER A 31 14.40 28.33 -6.94
C SER A 31 14.93 26.88 -7.08
N PHE A 32 14.80 26.21 -8.23
CA PHE A 32 15.76 26.27 -9.37
C PHE A 32 17.22 26.13 -8.90
N CYS A 33 17.85 24.95 -8.96
CA CYS A 33 18.71 24.39 -10.05
C CYS A 33 19.95 23.73 -9.39
N PRO A 34 20.89 23.04 -10.07
CA PRO A 34 20.85 22.27 -11.33
C PRO A 34 21.48 20.85 -11.16
N SER A 35 21.43 20.06 -12.23
CA SER A 35 22.19 18.82 -12.42
C SER A 35 23.71 19.04 -12.37
N PRO A 36 24.51 18.09 -11.82
CA PRO A 36 25.93 17.97 -12.14
C PRO A 36 26.17 16.80 -13.10
N SER A 37 26.48 17.14 -14.35
CA SER A 37 27.20 16.30 -15.30
C SER A 37 28.73 16.33 -15.00
N PRO A 38 29.53 15.42 -15.59
CA PRO A 38 30.72 14.84 -14.97
C PRO A 38 32.04 15.56 -15.32
N SER A 39 33.09 15.35 -14.53
CA SER A 39 34.50 15.61 -14.89
C SER A 39 35.39 14.71 -14.01
N SER A 40 35.97 13.65 -14.57
CA SER A 40 37.30 13.61 -15.23
C SER A 40 38.49 13.74 -14.27
N SER A 41 39.18 12.61 -14.04
CA SER A 41 40.62 12.48 -13.84
C SER A 41 40.99 11.00 -14.11
N SER A 42 41.51 10.64 -15.29
CA SER A 42 42.94 10.42 -15.60
C SER A 42 43.68 9.59 -14.53
N ARG A 43 44.45 8.53 -14.80
CA ARG A 43 44.99 7.90 -16.03
C ARG A 43 45.81 6.69 -15.54
N ARG A 44 45.67 5.49 -16.12
CA ARG A 44 46.84 4.71 -16.60
C ARG A 44 46.43 3.50 -17.43
N SER A 45 46.90 3.56 -18.66
CA SER A 45 46.89 2.54 -19.69
C SER A 45 47.73 1.32 -19.31
N ARG A 46 47.25 0.12 -19.66
CA ARG A 46 48.05 -0.87 -20.40
C ARG A 46 47.14 -1.66 -21.35
N THR A 47 47.50 -1.56 -22.62
CA THR A 47 46.97 -2.27 -23.79
C THR A 47 47.22 -3.77 -23.69
N LEU A 48 46.23 -4.60 -24.06
CA LEU A 48 46.46 -5.81 -24.84
C LEU A 48 45.26 -6.03 -25.79
N THR A 49 45.60 -6.05 -27.07
CA THR A 49 44.75 -6.25 -28.24
C THR A 49 44.23 -7.69 -28.28
N LEU A 50 42.94 -7.88 -28.60
CA LEU A 50 42.46 -9.10 -29.25
C LEU A 50 41.23 -8.77 -30.11
N THR A 51 41.49 -8.76 -31.41
CA THR A 51 40.55 -8.68 -32.52
C THR A 51 39.59 -9.87 -32.52
N VAL A 52 38.28 -9.61 -32.46
CA VAL A 52 37.27 -10.46 -33.11
C VAL A 52 36.21 -9.56 -33.73
N ARG A 53 36.07 -9.66 -35.05
CA ARG A 53 35.05 -9.02 -35.87
C ARG A 53 34.10 -10.12 -36.30
N SER A 54 32.81 -10.02 -35.99
CA SER A 54 31.70 -10.49 -36.83
C SER A 54 30.34 -10.13 -36.25
N THR A 55 29.62 -9.35 -37.05
CA THR A 55 28.17 -9.29 -37.26
C THR A 55 27.30 -10.33 -36.55
N SER A 56 26.41 -9.85 -35.67
CA SER A 56 24.95 -9.95 -35.87
C SER A 56 24.26 -9.36 -34.66
N SER A 57 23.39 -8.38 -34.92
CA SER A 57 22.33 -7.92 -34.04
C SER A 57 21.58 -9.09 -33.41
N SER A 58 21.81 -9.33 -32.12
CA SER A 58 20.87 -10.04 -31.26
C SER A 58 20.40 -9.05 -30.21
N SER A 59 19.19 -8.58 -30.46
CA SER A 59 18.36 -7.72 -29.64
C SER A 59 18.41 -8.09 -28.15
N PRO A 60 18.33 -7.12 -27.23
CA PRO A 60 17.94 -7.44 -25.86
C PRO A 60 16.51 -7.98 -25.91
N SER A 61 16.34 -9.29 -25.74
CA SER A 61 15.02 -9.96 -25.62
C SER A 61 14.34 -9.65 -24.28
N SER A 62 14.47 -8.42 -23.78
CA SER A 62 14.06 -7.95 -22.45
C SER A 62 12.65 -7.37 -22.42
N SER A 63 11.92 -7.40 -23.53
CA SER A 63 10.61 -6.75 -23.66
C SER A 63 9.46 -7.52 -22.98
N SER A 64 9.63 -8.82 -22.70
CA SER A 64 8.57 -9.65 -22.10
C SER A 64 8.55 -9.59 -20.57
N SER A 65 9.71 -9.49 -19.92
CA SER A 65 9.82 -9.47 -18.46
C SER A 65 9.38 -8.15 -17.82
N SER A 66 9.56 -7.03 -18.51
CA SER A 66 9.04 -5.72 -18.07
C SER A 66 7.50 -5.66 -18.14
N SER A 67 6.90 -6.18 -19.23
CA SER A 67 5.45 -6.24 -19.40
C SER A 67 4.77 -7.06 -18.31
N PHE A 68 5.36 -8.21 -17.96
CA PHE A 68 4.83 -9.06 -16.89
C PHE A 68 4.87 -8.38 -15.51
N GLY A 69 5.97 -7.72 -15.17
CA GLY A 69 6.09 -6.97 -13.91
C GLY A 69 5.03 -5.88 -13.79
N ALA A 70 4.79 -5.13 -14.87
CA ALA A 70 3.75 -4.10 -14.92
C ALA A 70 2.35 -4.68 -14.69
N ARG A 71 2.02 -5.82 -15.32
CA ARG A 71 0.74 -6.50 -15.12
C ARG A 71 0.52 -6.96 -13.68
N LEU A 72 1.58 -7.41 -13.00
CA LEU A 72 1.51 -7.77 -11.58
C LEU A 72 1.32 -6.53 -10.70
N GLU A 73 2.03 -5.43 -10.99
CA GLU A 73 1.86 -4.15 -10.28
C GLU A 73 0.41 -3.65 -10.38
N ASP A 74 -0.17 -3.68 -11.58
CA ASP A 74 -1.57 -3.32 -11.80
C ASP A 74 -2.53 -4.24 -11.04
N SER A 75 -2.23 -5.55 -11.01
CA SER A 75 -3.00 -6.50 -10.23
C SER A 75 -2.97 -6.19 -8.73
N VAL A 76 -1.80 -5.87 -8.17
CA VAL A 76 -1.68 -5.51 -6.74
C VAL A 76 -2.48 -4.25 -6.44
N LYS A 77 -2.32 -3.19 -7.25
CA LYS A 77 -3.05 -1.93 -7.08
C LYS A 77 -4.56 -2.14 -7.14
N LYS A 78 -5.02 -2.95 -8.11
CA LYS A 78 -6.43 -3.31 -8.25
C LYS A 78 -6.94 -4.06 -7.01
N THR A 79 -6.24 -5.11 -6.59
CA THR A 79 -6.62 -5.91 -5.42
C THR A 79 -6.69 -5.05 -4.16
N VAL A 80 -5.72 -4.17 -3.94
CA VAL A 80 -5.64 -3.28 -2.78
C VAL A 80 -6.72 -2.19 -2.82
N ALA A 81 -7.20 -1.79 -4.00
CA ALA A 81 -8.30 -0.84 -4.16
C ALA A 81 -9.70 -1.49 -3.99
N GLU A 82 -9.87 -2.74 -4.44
CA GLU A 82 -11.15 -3.45 -4.39
C GLU A 82 -11.46 -4.06 -3.03
N ASN A 83 -10.43 -4.31 -2.21
CA ASN A 83 -10.56 -4.97 -0.92
C ASN A 83 -10.14 -4.02 0.20
N PRO A 84 -10.95 -3.87 1.25
CA PRO A 84 -10.65 -2.88 2.29
C PRO A 84 -9.47 -3.29 3.16
N VAL A 85 -9.20 -4.59 3.31
CA VAL A 85 -8.01 -5.11 4.00
C VAL A 85 -7.39 -6.22 3.17
N VAL A 86 -6.10 -6.09 2.86
CA VAL A 86 -5.32 -7.09 2.11
C VAL A 86 -4.05 -7.42 2.87
N ILE A 87 -3.73 -8.71 2.96
CA ILE A 87 -2.51 -9.21 3.59
C ILE A 87 -1.79 -10.12 2.60
N TYR A 88 -0.61 -9.69 2.16
CA TYR A 88 0.33 -10.58 1.48
C TYR A 88 1.16 -11.32 2.52
N SER A 89 1.06 -12.64 2.54
CA SER A 89 1.65 -13.50 3.56
C SER A 89 2.40 -14.68 2.98
N LYS A 90 2.99 -15.49 3.88
CA LYS A 90 3.42 -16.85 3.57
C LYS A 90 2.86 -17.82 4.60
N THR A 91 2.51 -19.03 4.17
CA THR A 91 1.84 -20.04 5.02
C THR A 91 2.67 -20.45 6.24
N TRP A 92 3.99 -20.55 6.06
CA TRP A 92 4.95 -21.00 7.07
C TRP A 92 5.50 -19.88 7.95
N CYS A 93 5.04 -18.63 7.78
CA CYS A 93 5.57 -17.49 8.50
C CYS A 93 4.76 -17.20 9.78
N SER A 94 5.40 -17.32 10.95
CA SER A 94 4.79 -17.03 12.25
C SER A 94 4.25 -15.59 12.36
N TYR A 95 4.99 -14.58 11.90
CA TYR A 95 4.54 -13.18 11.89
C TYR A 95 3.29 -12.98 11.04
N SER A 96 3.15 -13.73 9.93
CA SER A 96 1.95 -13.67 9.10
C SER A 96 0.75 -14.30 9.80
N MET A 97 0.96 -15.40 10.53
CA MET A 97 -0.09 -16.03 11.35
C MET A 97 -0.57 -15.12 12.48
N GLU A 98 0.34 -14.37 13.09
CA GLU A 98 0.01 -13.41 14.15
C GLU A 98 -0.91 -12.30 13.64
N VAL A 99 -0.57 -11.68 12.49
CA VAL A 99 -1.43 -10.65 11.88
C VAL A 99 -2.80 -11.21 11.49
N LYS A 100 -2.84 -12.40 10.86
CA LYS A 100 -4.11 -13.08 10.53
C LYS A 100 -4.97 -13.33 11.78
N SER A 101 -4.33 -13.75 12.87
CA SER A 101 -5.01 -13.99 14.15
C SER A 101 -5.50 -12.70 14.80
N LEU A 102 -4.77 -11.60 14.64
CA LEU A 102 -5.16 -10.27 15.12
C LEU A 102 -6.43 -9.80 14.41
N PHE A 103 -6.48 -9.85 13.08
CA PHE A 103 -7.69 -9.48 12.32
C PHE A 103 -8.88 -10.37 12.66
N LYS A 104 -8.66 -11.69 12.81
CA LYS A 104 -9.70 -12.62 13.27
C LYS A 104 -10.23 -12.25 14.66
N ARG A 105 -9.36 -11.82 15.59
CA ARG A 105 -9.76 -11.44 16.95
C ARG A 105 -10.64 -10.19 16.98
N ILE A 106 -10.36 -9.20 16.12
CA ILE A 106 -11.19 -8.00 15.99
C ILE A 106 -12.44 -8.22 15.12
N GLY A 107 -12.63 -9.43 14.60
CA GLY A 107 -13.79 -9.82 13.81
C GLY A 107 -13.80 -9.29 12.37
N VAL A 108 -12.63 -8.99 11.82
CA VAL A 108 -12.46 -8.55 10.42
C VAL A 108 -11.88 -9.70 9.61
N GLU A 109 -12.47 -9.97 8.46
CA GLU A 109 -11.95 -10.94 7.49
C GLU A 109 -11.12 -10.22 6.41
N PRO A 110 -9.78 -10.31 6.46
CA PRO A 110 -8.92 -9.73 5.44
C PRO A 110 -8.82 -10.65 4.22
N LEU A 111 -8.57 -10.08 3.04
CA LEU A 111 -8.13 -10.86 1.89
C LEU A 111 -6.68 -11.28 2.10
N VAL A 112 -6.42 -12.59 2.16
CA VAL A 112 -5.09 -13.16 2.36
C VAL A 112 -4.55 -13.72 1.04
N ILE A 113 -3.36 -13.29 0.65
CA ILE A 113 -2.65 -13.78 -0.54
C ILE A 113 -1.35 -14.44 -0.11
N GLU A 114 -1.32 -15.77 -0.17
CA GLU A 114 -0.16 -16.58 0.21
C GLU A 114 0.85 -16.66 -0.94
N LEU A 115 1.94 -15.90 -0.84
CA LEU A 115 2.94 -15.79 -1.90
C LEU A 115 3.62 -17.12 -2.23
N ASP A 116 3.78 -18.00 -1.24
CA ASP A 116 4.39 -19.32 -1.42
C ASP A 116 3.51 -20.30 -2.19
N GLN A 117 2.19 -20.07 -2.24
CA GLN A 117 1.25 -20.93 -2.98
C GLN A 117 1.09 -20.51 -4.46
N LEU A 118 1.61 -19.34 -4.85
CA LEU A 118 1.50 -18.80 -6.21
C LEU A 118 2.55 -19.37 -7.19
N GLY A 119 3.38 -20.33 -6.75
CA GLY A 119 4.42 -20.94 -7.58
C GLY A 119 5.40 -19.90 -8.14
N ALA A 120 5.62 -19.91 -9.46
CA ALA A 120 6.56 -18.99 -10.12
C ALA A 120 6.16 -17.50 -10.01
N GLN A 121 4.88 -17.20 -9.76
CA GLN A 121 4.38 -15.83 -9.59
C GLN A 121 4.76 -15.23 -8.24
N GLY A 122 4.85 -16.06 -7.19
CA GLY A 122 5.09 -15.62 -5.82
C GLY A 122 6.33 -14.73 -5.66
N PRO A 123 7.52 -15.19 -6.09
CA PRO A 123 8.76 -14.38 -6.01
C PRO A 123 8.69 -13.10 -6.83
N GLN A 124 7.99 -13.09 -7.97
CA GLN A 124 7.85 -11.91 -8.81
C GLN A 124 6.91 -10.88 -8.16
N LEU A 125 5.82 -11.36 -7.58
CA LEU A 125 4.89 -10.54 -6.81
C LEU A 125 5.57 -9.94 -5.58
N GLN A 126 6.44 -10.70 -4.91
CA GLN A 126 7.23 -10.19 -3.78
C GLN A 126 8.15 -9.03 -4.18
N LYS A 127 8.81 -9.10 -5.35
CA LYS A 127 9.61 -7.99 -5.91
C LYS A 127 8.77 -6.80 -6.36
N VAL A 128 7.52 -7.05 -6.79
CA VAL A 128 6.57 -6.00 -7.12
C VAL A 128 6.13 -5.27 -5.85
N LEU A 129 5.81 -6.00 -4.79
CA LEU A 129 5.48 -5.43 -3.48
C LEU A 129 6.63 -4.56 -2.95
N GLU A 130 7.86 -5.05 -3.03
CA GLU A 130 9.06 -4.26 -2.66
C GLU A 130 9.16 -2.95 -3.45
N ARG A 131 8.89 -2.96 -4.77
CA ARG A 131 8.89 -1.74 -5.58
C ARG A 131 7.76 -0.77 -5.21
N LEU A 132 6.58 -1.28 -4.89
CA LEU A 132 5.40 -0.47 -4.58
C LEU A 132 5.45 0.12 -3.16
N THR A 133 5.95 -0.65 -2.19
CA THR A 133 5.88 -0.27 -0.77
C THR A 133 7.23 -0.02 -0.12
N GLY A 134 8.33 -0.38 -0.78
CA GLY A 134 9.66 -0.42 -0.19
C GLY A 134 9.89 -1.63 0.74
N GLN A 135 8.91 -2.54 0.88
CA GLN A 135 8.98 -3.66 1.82
C GLN A 135 8.95 -5.01 1.10
N PHE A 136 10.08 -5.73 1.16
CA PHE A 136 10.19 -7.10 0.64
C PHE A 136 9.63 -8.17 1.60
N THR A 137 9.56 -7.87 2.89
CA THR A 137 9.19 -8.84 3.93
C THR A 137 7.69 -9.10 3.99
N VAL A 138 7.33 -10.34 4.33
CA VAL A 138 5.97 -10.70 4.74
C VAL A 138 5.88 -10.68 6.27
N PRO A 139 4.70 -10.36 6.84
CA PRO A 139 3.49 -9.92 6.16
C PRO A 139 3.63 -8.49 5.59
N ASN A 140 2.95 -8.21 4.48
CA ASN A 140 2.80 -6.86 3.92
C ASN A 140 1.30 -6.52 3.91
N VAL A 141 0.90 -5.54 4.71
CA VAL A 141 -0.50 -5.26 5.07
C VAL A 141 -0.97 -3.95 4.44
N PHE A 142 -2.16 -3.99 3.83
CA PHE A 142 -2.84 -2.84 3.27
C PHE A 142 -4.22 -2.67 3.88
N ILE A 143 -4.60 -1.43 4.18
CA ILE A 143 -5.93 -1.06 4.70
C ILE A 143 -6.40 0.18 3.94
N GLY A 144 -7.61 0.13 3.37
CA GLY A 144 -8.22 1.26 2.65
C GLY A 144 -7.37 1.78 1.50
N GLY A 145 -6.71 0.87 0.77
CA GLY A 145 -5.80 1.23 -0.32
C GLY A 145 -4.40 1.70 0.12
N LYS A 146 -4.13 1.85 1.42
CA LYS A 146 -2.86 2.37 1.95
C LYS A 146 -1.99 1.25 2.52
N HIS A 147 -0.68 1.33 2.28
CA HIS A 147 0.29 0.42 2.88
C HIS A 147 0.51 0.78 4.35
N ILE A 148 0.33 -0.21 5.23
CA ILE A 148 0.46 -0.07 6.69
C ILE A 148 1.84 -0.52 7.17
N GLY A 149 2.42 -1.54 6.53
CA GLY A 149 3.70 -2.13 6.90
C GLY A 149 3.61 -3.60 7.23
N GLY A 150 4.42 -4.02 8.21
CA GLY A 150 4.54 -5.42 8.63
C GLY A 150 3.71 -5.78 9.87
N CYS A 151 4.08 -6.91 10.49
CA CYS A 151 3.45 -7.36 11.74
C CYS A 151 3.62 -6.33 12.86
N THR A 152 4.85 -5.85 13.05
CA THR A 152 5.16 -4.87 14.10
C THR A 152 4.36 -3.59 13.95
N ASP A 153 4.21 -3.06 12.74
CA ASP A 153 3.46 -1.83 12.49
C ASP A 153 1.97 -2.03 12.73
N THR A 154 1.42 -3.15 12.26
CA THR A 154 0.01 -3.51 12.47
C THR A 154 -0.31 -3.68 13.96
N VAL A 155 0.53 -4.39 14.71
CA VAL A 155 0.36 -4.60 16.16
C VAL A 155 0.51 -3.28 16.92
N LYS A 156 1.43 -2.40 16.50
CA LYS A 156 1.56 -1.05 17.08
C LYS A 156 0.28 -0.24 16.89
N LEU A 157 -0.30 -0.21 15.69
CA LEU A 157 -1.57 0.49 15.43
C LEU A 157 -2.72 -0.09 16.24
N TYR A 158 -2.77 -1.41 16.39
CA TYR A 158 -3.77 -2.08 17.23
C TYR A 158 -3.66 -1.63 18.69
N ARG A 159 -2.45 -1.62 19.26
CA ARG A 159 -2.21 -1.17 20.65
C ARG A 159 -2.50 0.31 20.89
N LYS A 160 -2.37 1.14 19.84
CA LYS A 160 -2.71 2.56 19.91
C LYS A 160 -4.20 2.84 19.72
N GLY A 161 -4.99 1.83 19.32
CA GLY A 161 -6.39 2.00 18.95
C GLY A 161 -6.64 2.61 17.57
N GLU A 162 -5.60 3.07 16.89
CA GLU A 162 -5.65 3.68 15.55
C GLU A 162 -6.12 2.69 14.48
N LEU A 163 -5.88 1.38 14.67
CA LEU A 163 -6.33 0.35 13.73
C LEU A 163 -7.87 0.30 13.62
N SER A 164 -8.57 0.40 14.75
CA SER A 164 -10.04 0.40 14.76
C SER A 164 -10.60 1.65 14.08
N THR A 165 -9.97 2.80 14.25
CA THR A 165 -10.36 4.05 13.59
C THR A 165 -10.25 3.94 12.07
N LEU A 166 -9.13 3.42 11.57
CA LEU A 166 -8.93 3.21 10.13
C LEU A 166 -9.97 2.26 9.52
N LEU A 167 -10.36 1.21 10.24
CA LEU A 167 -11.39 0.28 9.80
C LEU A 167 -12.79 0.91 9.83
N SER A 168 -13.06 1.75 10.83
CA SER A 168 -14.33 2.46 10.96
C SER A 168 -14.53 3.50 9.84
N GLU A 169 -13.44 4.17 9.41
CA GLU A 169 -13.45 5.07 8.24
C GLU A 169 -13.84 4.35 6.94
N LEU A 170 -13.66 3.03 6.88
CA LEU A 170 -14.04 2.17 5.75
C LEU A 170 -15.39 1.48 5.96
N ASN A 171 -16.17 1.89 6.98
CA ASN A 171 -17.43 1.27 7.36
C ASN A 171 -17.32 -0.23 7.71
N ILE A 172 -16.19 -0.66 8.28
CA ILE A 172 -16.00 -2.02 8.78
C ILE A 172 -16.20 -2.03 10.29
N ASP A 173 -17.25 -2.72 10.74
CA ASP A 173 -17.55 -2.90 12.15
C ASP A 173 -16.61 -3.94 12.78
N THR A 174 -15.80 -3.52 13.75
CA THR A 174 -14.96 -4.45 14.53
C THR A 174 -15.73 -5.00 15.72
N LYS A 175 -15.78 -6.33 15.87
CA LYS A 175 -16.65 -7.04 16.82
C LYS A 175 -16.18 -7.01 18.28
N SER A 176 -15.07 -6.35 18.59
CA SER A 176 -14.57 -6.26 19.97
C SER A 176 -13.86 -4.94 20.22
N LEU A 177 -14.50 -4.08 21.01
CA LEU A 177 -13.91 -2.93 21.71
C LEU A 177 -13.01 -3.38 22.87
N GLN A 178 -12.24 -4.44 22.70
CA GLN A 178 -11.16 -4.79 23.63
C GLN A 178 -9.83 -4.55 22.94
N GLN A 179 -9.59 -3.27 22.69
CA GLN A 179 -8.24 -2.75 22.61
C GLN A 179 -7.58 -3.04 23.98
N PRO A 180 -6.34 -3.57 23.99
CA PRO A 180 -5.64 -3.90 25.24
C PRO A 180 -5.34 -2.66 26.08
#